data_AF-A0A534PTD7-F1
#
_entry.id   AF-A0A534PTD7-F1
#
_cell.length_a   1.000
_cell.length_b   1.000
_cell.length_c   1.000
_cell.angle_alpha   90.00
_cell.angle_beta   90.00
_cell.angle_gamma   90.00
#
_symmetry.space_group_name_H-M   'P 1'
#
loop_
_entity.id
_entity.type
_entity.pdbx_description
1 polymer ?
#
loop_
_entity_poly.entity_id
_entity_poly.type
_entity_poly.pdbx_seq_one_letter_code
_entity_poly.pdbx_strand_id
1 'polypeptide(L)'
;MRYVHLAAAAALLACAGAKTRPTSGHNFPPTDVQNCWQRARNIDTNLGQKEGEAITMTLMFIVDKDGAVPAAFVHDAKNLHGGILSGCLLDAATMSKFESENTDYLHPQPLYFAGSQGLEKQLREQPPGPFDEGLAKSTLTFADWATPVDRAYGAYYVHDYQKALELFRAQAQAHPDDSRTLRGLALTILASGGEVKEARDIAEKAAKADPGSVAAHEALVRVCLKQKDSKCVLDEWENATLGERSEGKVIRPVDEKQKIARSFELAQIQDQVKAVHERYSAEVEKEEQAAQEKVAGEARKRADPTGCGAKPEGDERTICFVKYCFGQGASAYAKSLKDITGQDYTAGEWKVSKGKSSVPQVTVPIRAGKKSLQPHDATWEVNVGGRVDMKPTTIDANNITLHYNACKK
;
A
#
# COMPACT_ATOMS: atom_id res chain seq x y z
N MET A 1 -0.64 83.65 -38.03
CA MET A 1 -1.86 83.57 -37.19
C MET A 1 -2.74 82.46 -37.76
N ARG A 2 -2.83 81.33 -37.06
CA ARG A 2 -4.04 80.81 -36.37
C ARG A 2 -5.01 80.10 -37.34
N TYR A 3 -5.47 78.86 -37.15
CA TYR A 3 -5.15 77.70 -36.31
C TYR A 3 -5.85 76.54 -37.02
N VAL A 4 -5.15 75.44 -37.32
CA VAL A 4 -5.78 74.17 -37.74
C VAL A 4 -6.11 73.42 -36.46
N HIS A 5 -7.39 73.21 -36.18
CA HIS A 5 -7.83 72.37 -35.07
C HIS A 5 -7.71 70.90 -35.45
N LEU A 6 -6.64 70.23 -34.99
CA LEU A 6 -6.62 68.78 -34.82
C LEU A 6 -7.51 68.43 -33.61
N ALA A 7 -8.59 67.70 -33.86
CA ALA A 7 -9.31 66.97 -32.82
C ALA A 7 -8.57 65.64 -32.59
N ALA A 8 -7.68 65.61 -31.61
CA ALA A 8 -7.11 64.37 -31.09
C ALA A 8 -8.14 63.72 -30.15
N ALA A 9 -8.76 62.64 -30.60
CA ALA A 9 -9.49 61.73 -29.72
C ALA A 9 -8.46 60.96 -28.87
N ALA A 10 -8.27 61.41 -27.62
CA ALA A 10 -7.49 60.69 -26.64
C ALA A 10 -8.28 59.45 -26.19
N ALA A 11 -7.97 58.30 -26.79
CA ALA A 11 -8.34 57.01 -26.21
C ALA A 11 -7.53 56.83 -24.92
N LEU A 12 -8.21 56.90 -23.78
CA LEU A 12 -7.67 56.51 -22.49
C LEU A 12 -7.45 54.99 -22.49
N LEU A 13 -6.26 54.56 -22.92
CA LEU A 13 -5.72 53.24 -22.62
C LEU A 13 -5.35 53.20 -21.12
N ALA A 14 -6.33 52.90 -20.28
CA ALA A 14 -6.07 52.37 -18.95
C ALA A 14 -5.62 50.92 -19.10
N CYS A 15 -4.37 50.70 -19.53
CA CYS A 15 -3.70 49.43 -19.30
C CYS A 15 -3.41 49.36 -17.79
N ALA A 16 -4.35 48.86 -16.99
CA ALA A 16 -3.97 48.14 -15.79
C ALA A 16 -3.10 46.97 -16.29
N GLY A 17 -1.78 47.15 -16.24
CA GLY A 17 -0.83 46.23 -16.86
C GLY A 17 -1.02 44.83 -16.29
N ALA A 18 -1.30 43.85 -17.16
CA ALA A 18 -1.31 42.46 -16.77
C ALA A 18 -0.01 42.16 -16.02
N LYS A 19 -0.12 41.69 -14.77
CA LYS A 19 1.06 41.37 -13.97
C LYS A 19 1.80 40.22 -14.67
N THR A 20 3.08 40.43 -14.96
CA THR A 20 3.92 39.41 -15.63
C THR A 20 4.32 38.30 -14.67
N ARG A 21 4.48 37.07 -15.17
CA ARG A 21 4.98 35.93 -14.37
C ARG A 21 6.30 36.31 -13.68
N PRO A 22 6.44 36.11 -12.35
CA PRO A 22 7.68 36.44 -11.64
C PRO A 22 8.88 35.67 -12.20
N THR A 23 9.97 36.39 -12.50
CA THR A 23 11.21 35.84 -13.06
C THR A 23 12.33 35.65 -12.04
N SER A 24 12.22 36.28 -10.88
CA SER A 24 13.17 36.17 -9.76
C SER A 24 12.46 35.69 -8.50
N GLY A 25 13.21 35.05 -7.60
CA GLY A 25 12.69 34.62 -6.30
C GLY A 25 12.08 35.80 -5.54
N HIS A 26 10.85 35.62 -5.08
CA HIS A 26 10.11 36.58 -4.29
C HIS A 26 9.24 35.78 -3.33
N ASN A 27 9.86 35.31 -2.24
CA ASN A 27 9.13 34.57 -1.21
C ASN A 27 8.06 35.47 -0.62
N PHE A 28 6.90 34.90 -0.29
CA PHE A 28 5.77 35.58 0.36
C PHE A 28 6.27 36.42 1.55
N PRO A 29 6.45 37.75 1.37
CA PRO A 29 7.38 38.46 2.23
C PRO A 29 6.65 38.95 3.49
N PRO A 30 7.28 38.85 4.67
CA PRO A 30 6.73 39.35 5.94
C PRO A 30 6.25 40.81 5.87
N THR A 31 6.92 41.62 5.04
CA THR A 31 6.54 43.02 4.80
C THR A 31 5.18 43.15 4.14
N ASP A 32 4.83 42.30 3.17
CA ASP A 32 3.54 42.36 2.50
C ASP A 32 2.43 41.88 3.42
N VAL A 33 2.70 40.84 4.22
CA VAL A 33 1.78 40.38 5.27
C VAL A 33 1.48 41.52 6.25
N GLN A 34 2.51 42.23 6.71
CA GLN A 34 2.35 43.36 7.61
C GLN A 34 1.62 44.53 6.95
N ASN A 35 1.93 44.85 5.69
CA ASN A 35 1.26 45.91 4.95
C ASN A 35 -0.24 45.60 4.76
N CYS A 36 -0.60 44.35 4.44
CA CYS A 36 -1.98 43.91 4.34
C CYS A 36 -2.70 44.00 5.68
N TRP A 37 -2.05 43.60 6.77
CA TRP A 37 -2.59 43.74 8.12
C TRP A 37 -2.88 45.19 8.49
N GLN A 38 -1.91 46.09 8.30
CA GLN A 38 -2.08 47.51 8.61
C GLN A 38 -3.17 48.14 7.75
N ARG A 39 -3.24 47.79 6.46
CA ARG A 39 -4.30 48.26 5.56
C ARG A 39 -5.69 47.80 6.03
N ALA A 40 -5.84 46.54 6.43
CA ALA A 40 -7.11 46.03 6.95
C ALA A 40 -7.52 46.76 8.24
N ARG A 41 -6.58 47.01 9.16
CA ARG A 41 -6.84 47.72 10.41
C ARG A 41 -7.17 49.20 10.24
N ASN A 42 -6.64 49.84 9.20
CA ASN A 42 -7.01 51.22 8.87
C ASN A 42 -8.48 51.33 8.43
N ILE A 43 -9.09 50.22 7.98
CA ILE A 43 -10.48 50.18 7.56
C ILE A 43 -11.38 49.65 8.69
N ASP A 44 -10.96 48.58 9.37
CA ASP A 44 -11.60 48.06 10.57
C ASP A 44 -10.66 48.20 11.78
N THR A 45 -10.85 49.27 12.55
CA THR A 45 -10.00 49.56 13.69
C THR A 45 -10.11 48.51 14.79
N ASN A 46 -11.21 47.76 14.86
CA ASN A 46 -11.48 46.75 15.89
C ASN A 46 -10.92 45.36 15.54
N LEU A 47 -10.40 45.19 14.32
CA LEU A 47 -9.86 43.92 13.83
C LEU A 47 -8.75 43.38 14.75
N GLY A 48 -9.01 42.21 15.37
CA GLY A 48 -8.07 41.50 16.24
C GLY A 48 -7.70 42.23 17.53
N GLN A 49 -8.57 43.13 18.04
CA GLN A 49 -8.28 43.95 19.22
C GLN A 49 -8.43 43.25 20.57
N LYS A 50 -9.40 42.34 20.75
CA LYS A 50 -9.55 41.66 22.05
C LYS A 50 -8.74 40.37 22.12
N GLU A 51 -8.27 40.06 23.32
CA GLU A 51 -7.68 38.76 23.63
C GLU A 51 -8.75 37.67 23.41
N GLY A 52 -8.48 36.72 22.50
CA GLY A 52 -9.45 35.73 22.02
C GLY A 52 -10.09 36.02 20.66
N GLU A 53 -9.92 37.23 20.11
CA GLU A 53 -10.37 37.62 18.75
C GLU A 53 -9.21 37.58 17.73
N ALA A 54 -8.11 36.87 18.06
CA ALA A 54 -7.02 36.67 17.13
C ALA A 54 -7.51 35.98 15.85
N ILE A 55 -7.03 36.45 14.70
CA ILE A 55 -7.35 35.87 13.41
C ILE A 55 -6.32 34.79 13.12
N THR A 56 -6.80 33.56 12.94
CA THR A 56 -5.98 32.46 12.43
C THR A 56 -6.48 32.12 11.04
N MET A 57 -5.58 31.92 10.09
CA MET A 57 -5.96 31.41 8.77
C MET A 57 -4.83 30.59 8.17
N THR A 58 -5.17 29.68 7.27
CA THR A 58 -4.19 28.99 6.43
C THR A 58 -4.42 29.41 4.99
N LEU A 59 -3.40 30.01 4.37
CA LEU A 59 -3.39 30.23 2.93
C LEU A 59 -2.80 28.99 2.25
N MET A 60 -3.39 28.54 1.15
CA MET A 60 -2.81 27.49 0.32
C MET A 60 -2.30 28.12 -0.96
N PHE A 61 -1.03 27.89 -1.24
CA PHE A 61 -0.36 28.33 -2.44
C PHE A 61 -0.31 27.13 -3.38
N ILE A 62 -0.87 27.26 -4.58
CA ILE A 62 -0.64 26.29 -5.64
C ILE A 62 0.65 26.72 -6.32
N VAL A 63 1.73 25.98 -6.10
CA VAL A 63 3.07 26.32 -6.58
C VAL A 63 3.36 25.50 -7.83
N ASP A 64 3.72 26.15 -8.93
CA ASP A 64 4.12 25.49 -10.18
C ASP A 64 5.58 25.01 -10.09
N LYS A 65 6.00 24.16 -11.03
CA LYS A 65 7.33 23.51 -11.02
C LYS A 65 8.53 24.45 -10.98
N ASP A 66 8.34 25.69 -11.43
CA ASP A 66 9.36 26.75 -11.42
C ASP A 66 9.29 27.65 -10.16
N GLY A 67 8.51 27.24 -9.16
CA GLY A 67 8.29 27.95 -7.90
C GLY A 67 7.27 29.10 -7.98
N ALA A 68 6.76 29.46 -9.16
CA ALA A 68 5.79 30.54 -9.28
C ALA A 68 4.41 30.11 -8.75
N VAL A 69 3.63 31.06 -8.22
CA VAL A 69 2.33 30.79 -7.60
C VAL A 69 1.19 31.26 -8.51
N PRO A 70 0.67 30.42 -9.43
CA PRO A 70 -0.41 30.83 -10.32
C PRO A 70 -1.76 31.01 -9.59
N ALA A 71 -1.93 30.43 -8.41
CA ALA A 71 -3.18 30.51 -7.67
C ALA A 71 -2.97 30.34 -6.17
N ALA A 72 -3.86 30.97 -5.39
CA ALA A 72 -3.93 30.80 -3.94
C ALA A 72 -5.38 30.92 -3.44
N PHE A 73 -5.67 30.35 -2.27
CA PHE A 73 -6.96 30.45 -1.61
C PHE A 73 -6.83 30.33 -0.08
N VAL A 74 -7.88 30.68 0.65
CA VAL A 74 -7.94 30.48 2.11
C VAL A 74 -8.54 29.09 2.39
N HIS A 75 -7.77 28.22 3.02
CA HIS A 75 -8.19 26.85 3.37
C HIS A 75 -9.14 26.81 4.56
N ASP A 76 -8.78 27.55 5.60
CA ASP A 76 -9.53 27.66 6.84
C ASP A 76 -9.23 29.01 7.49
N ALA A 77 -10.18 29.53 8.26
CA ALA A 77 -9.98 30.73 9.05
C ALA A 77 -10.85 30.76 10.31
N LYS A 78 -10.39 31.47 11.34
CA LYS A 78 -11.18 31.84 12.54
C LYS A 78 -11.10 33.33 12.75
N ASN A 79 -12.22 33.93 13.17
CA ASN A 79 -12.37 35.37 13.41
C ASN A 79 -12.01 36.27 12.20
N LEU A 80 -11.96 35.69 10.99
CA LEU A 80 -11.76 36.46 9.76
C LEU A 80 -13.08 37.12 9.37
N HIS A 81 -13.11 38.44 9.44
CA HIS A 81 -14.26 39.25 9.04
C HIS A 81 -13.88 40.17 7.87
N GLY A 82 -14.71 40.18 6.83
CA GLY A 82 -14.48 40.97 5.63
C GLY A 82 -13.40 40.41 4.69
N GLY A 83 -13.38 40.91 3.45
CA GLY A 83 -12.50 40.40 2.38
C GLY A 83 -11.20 41.19 2.17
N ILE A 84 -10.96 42.27 2.91
CA ILE A 84 -9.82 43.18 2.65
C ILE A 84 -8.49 42.50 2.98
N LEU A 85 -8.40 41.89 4.17
CA LEU A 85 -7.17 41.24 4.62
C LEU A 85 -6.85 40.04 3.72
N SER A 86 -7.80 39.12 3.55
CA SER A 86 -7.62 37.93 2.70
C SER A 86 -7.33 38.31 1.26
N GLY A 87 -8.06 39.24 0.67
CA GLY A 87 -7.82 39.70 -0.71
C GLY A 87 -6.40 40.26 -0.90
N CYS A 88 -5.94 41.13 0.00
CA CYS A 88 -4.58 41.66 -0.06
C CYS A 88 -3.51 40.57 0.07
N LEU A 89 -3.70 39.60 0.97
CA LEU A 89 -2.77 38.50 1.17
C LEU A 89 -2.73 37.56 -0.04
N LEU A 90 -3.87 37.31 -0.68
CA LEU A 90 -3.97 36.46 -1.87
C LEU A 90 -3.35 37.14 -3.11
N ASP A 91 -3.50 38.45 -3.22
CA ASP A 91 -2.79 39.24 -4.23
C ASP A 91 -1.26 39.12 -4.04
N ALA A 92 -0.77 39.22 -2.80
CA ALA A 92 0.65 39.03 -2.49
C ALA A 92 1.10 37.58 -2.75
N ALA A 93 0.25 36.60 -2.43
CA ALA A 93 0.54 35.18 -2.66
C ALA A 93 0.74 34.87 -4.15
N THR A 94 -0.15 35.35 -5.02
CA THR A 94 -0.05 35.12 -6.48
C THR A 94 1.08 35.89 -7.17
N MET A 95 1.71 36.83 -6.48
CA MET A 95 2.94 37.50 -6.92
C MET A 95 4.22 36.80 -6.42
N SER A 96 4.08 35.77 -5.58
CA SER A 96 5.21 35.07 -4.99
C SER A 96 5.88 34.08 -5.96
N LYS A 97 7.18 33.85 -5.74
CA LYS A 97 7.97 32.80 -6.39
C LYS A 97 8.94 32.17 -5.40
N PHE A 98 8.72 30.90 -5.09
CA PHE A 98 9.58 30.07 -4.26
C PHE A 98 10.79 29.55 -5.05
N GLU A 99 11.71 28.88 -4.35
CA GLU A 99 12.75 28.10 -5.03
C GLU A 99 12.11 27.01 -5.90
N SER A 100 12.67 26.80 -7.09
CA SER A 100 12.18 25.79 -8.02
C SER A 100 12.58 24.40 -7.55
N GLU A 101 11.60 23.56 -7.23
CA GLU A 101 11.83 22.16 -6.88
C GLU A 101 11.57 21.21 -8.05
N ASN A 102 11.36 21.75 -9.26
CA ASN A 102 11.09 20.98 -10.49
C ASN A 102 9.84 20.08 -10.42
N THR A 103 8.95 20.34 -9.47
CA THR A 103 7.65 19.70 -9.32
C THR A 103 6.65 20.72 -8.80
N ASP A 104 5.38 20.56 -9.16
CA ASP A 104 4.31 21.40 -8.64
C ASP A 104 3.73 20.81 -7.35
N TYR A 105 3.37 21.67 -6.40
CA TYR A 105 2.97 21.25 -5.05
C TYR A 105 2.05 22.27 -4.38
N LEU A 106 1.37 21.83 -3.31
CA LEU A 106 0.55 22.68 -2.48
C LEU A 106 1.34 23.10 -1.24
N HIS A 107 1.52 24.41 -1.05
CA HIS A 107 2.27 24.96 0.07
C HIS A 107 1.32 25.63 1.08
N PRO A 108 1.08 25.02 2.27
CA PRO A 108 0.30 25.63 3.32
C PRO A 108 1.10 26.72 4.05
N GLN A 109 0.49 27.90 4.22
CA GLN A 109 1.06 29.03 4.93
C GLN A 109 0.11 29.46 6.05
N PRO A 110 0.32 28.95 7.28
CA PRO A 110 -0.47 29.36 8.43
C PRO A 110 -0.09 30.76 8.90
N LEU A 111 -1.09 31.60 9.14
CA LEU A 111 -0.96 32.98 9.55
C LEU A 111 -1.74 33.24 10.84
N TYR A 112 -1.17 34.09 11.67
CA TYR A 112 -1.72 34.50 12.95
C TYR A 112 -1.64 36.02 13.07
N PHE A 113 -2.78 36.67 13.30
CA PHE A 113 -2.87 38.12 13.49
C PHE A 113 -3.53 38.44 14.82
N ALA A 114 -2.82 39.19 15.68
CA ALA A 114 -3.36 39.69 16.94
C ALA A 114 -2.75 41.05 17.30
N GLY A 115 -3.55 41.87 17.98
CA GLY A 115 -3.11 43.14 18.57
C GLY A 115 -2.65 44.19 17.54
N SER A 116 -2.00 45.24 18.04
CA SER A 116 -1.72 46.42 17.21
C SER A 116 -0.50 46.29 16.30
N GLN A 117 0.46 45.43 16.66
CA GLN A 117 1.72 45.29 15.95
C GLN A 117 1.73 44.17 14.91
N GLY A 118 0.71 43.31 14.86
CA GLY A 118 0.62 42.25 13.85
C GLY A 118 1.89 41.43 13.79
N LEU A 119 2.37 40.94 14.95
CA LEU A 119 3.57 40.15 14.94
C LEU A 119 3.22 38.76 14.43
N GLU A 120 3.61 38.52 13.17
CA GLU A 120 3.69 37.23 12.50
C GLU A 120 4.48 36.27 13.38
N LYS A 121 3.82 35.62 14.33
CA LYS A 121 4.26 34.30 14.73
C LYS A 121 3.75 33.40 13.62
N GLN A 122 4.55 33.27 12.55
CA GLN A 122 4.38 32.16 11.61
C GLN A 122 4.21 30.93 12.49
N LEU A 123 3.01 30.37 12.52
CA LEU A 123 2.72 29.14 13.25
C LEU A 123 3.33 28.03 12.43
N ARG A 124 4.66 27.99 12.33
CA ARG A 124 5.45 27.21 11.37
C ARG A 124 5.28 25.69 11.51
N GLU A 125 4.38 25.23 12.37
CA GLU A 125 4.29 23.85 12.81
C GLU A 125 2.84 23.40 13.08
N GLN A 126 1.83 24.26 12.87
CA GLN A 126 0.46 23.82 13.03
C GLN A 126 -0.07 23.23 11.72
N PRO A 127 -0.65 22.01 11.75
CA PRO A 127 -1.37 21.51 10.60
C PRO A 127 -2.53 22.46 10.28
N PRO A 128 -2.92 22.58 9.00
CA PRO A 128 -4.11 23.35 8.63
C PRO A 128 -5.33 22.89 9.43
N GLY A 129 -6.25 23.83 9.71
CA GLY A 129 -7.53 23.51 10.33
C GLY A 129 -8.41 22.67 9.40
N PRO A 130 -9.65 22.33 9.80
CA PRO A 130 -10.59 21.69 8.89
C PRO A 130 -10.84 22.53 7.65
N PHE A 131 -10.82 21.90 6.46
CA PHE A 131 -11.07 22.58 5.19
C PHE A 131 -12.46 23.22 5.14
N ASP A 132 -12.52 24.51 4.83
CA ASP A 132 -13.74 25.25 4.58
C ASP A 132 -13.94 25.45 3.07
N GLU A 133 -14.78 24.60 2.48
CA GLU A 133 -15.03 24.60 1.03
C GLU A 133 -15.65 25.92 0.54
N GLY A 134 -16.55 26.52 1.30
CA GLY A 134 -17.21 27.77 0.92
C GLY A 134 -16.23 28.95 0.92
N LEU A 135 -15.38 29.00 1.94
CA LEU A 135 -14.31 29.99 2.03
C LEU A 135 -13.26 29.80 0.93
N ALA A 136 -12.81 28.56 0.70
CA ALA A 136 -11.83 28.24 -0.32
C ALA A 136 -12.33 28.63 -1.72
N LYS A 137 -13.57 28.27 -2.08
CA LYS A 137 -14.18 28.64 -3.37
C LYS A 137 -14.32 30.15 -3.54
N SER A 138 -14.77 30.85 -2.50
CA SER A 138 -15.00 32.31 -2.57
C SER A 138 -13.72 33.14 -2.57
N THR A 139 -12.60 32.56 -2.12
CA THR A 139 -11.31 33.24 -2.02
C THR A 139 -10.29 32.79 -3.06
N LEU A 140 -10.63 31.83 -3.92
CA LEU A 140 -9.74 31.35 -4.97
C LEU A 140 -9.34 32.50 -5.90
N THR A 141 -8.06 32.85 -5.84
CA THR A 141 -7.45 33.96 -6.58
C THR A 141 -6.43 33.39 -7.54
N PHE A 142 -6.46 33.88 -8.78
CA PHE A 142 -5.52 33.51 -9.83
C PHE A 142 -4.62 34.68 -10.16
N ALA A 143 -3.36 34.39 -10.43
CA ALA A 143 -2.49 35.34 -11.10
C ALA A 143 -3.01 35.63 -12.52
N ASP A 144 -2.76 36.84 -13.03
CA ASP A 144 -3.16 37.23 -14.40
C ASP A 144 -2.58 36.29 -15.47
N TRP A 145 -1.39 35.74 -15.21
CA TRP A 145 -0.66 34.83 -16.08
C TRP A 145 -1.01 33.34 -15.88
N ALA A 146 -1.95 33.02 -14.99
CA ALA A 146 -2.34 31.63 -14.72
C ALA A 146 -2.90 30.95 -15.98
N THR A 147 -2.35 29.78 -16.30
CA THR A 147 -2.72 28.98 -17.46
C THR A 147 -4.06 28.27 -17.26
N PRO A 148 -4.69 27.72 -18.31
CA PRO A 148 -5.89 26.90 -18.15
C PRO A 148 -5.69 25.69 -17.22
N VAL A 149 -4.49 25.07 -17.24
CA VAL A 149 -4.14 23.97 -16.34
C VAL A 149 -4.06 24.44 -14.89
N ASP A 150 -3.50 25.62 -14.64
CA ASP A 150 -3.47 26.19 -13.28
C ASP A 150 -4.88 26.49 -12.76
N ARG A 151 -5.78 26.95 -13.65
CA ARG A 151 -7.20 27.14 -13.32
C ARG A 151 -7.92 25.83 -13.01
N ALA A 152 -7.59 24.76 -13.73
CA ALA A 152 -8.10 23.43 -13.46
C ALA A 152 -7.65 22.92 -12.08
N TYR A 153 -6.38 23.12 -11.74
CA TYR A 153 -5.85 22.80 -10.41
C TYR A 153 -6.48 23.66 -9.30
N GLY A 154 -6.64 24.96 -9.52
CA GLY A 154 -7.36 25.84 -8.60
C GLY A 154 -8.77 25.30 -8.29
N ALA A 155 -9.53 24.97 -9.33
CA ALA A 155 -10.86 24.37 -9.18
C ALA A 155 -10.82 23.01 -8.44
N TYR A 156 -9.85 22.15 -8.75
CA TYR A 156 -9.67 20.86 -8.08
C TYR A 156 -9.42 21.01 -6.58
N TYR A 157 -8.46 21.87 -6.19
CA TYR A 157 -8.08 22.05 -4.79
C TYR A 157 -9.15 22.71 -3.94
N VAL A 158 -10.05 23.51 -4.54
CA VAL A 158 -11.21 24.07 -3.82
C VAL A 158 -12.46 23.20 -3.92
N HIS A 159 -12.34 21.96 -4.41
CA HIS A 159 -13.43 20.99 -4.56
C HIS A 159 -14.56 21.46 -5.50
N ASP A 160 -14.24 22.29 -6.49
CA ASP A 160 -15.11 22.52 -7.65
C ASP A 160 -14.79 21.49 -8.75
N TYR A 161 -15.11 20.22 -8.47
CA TYR A 161 -14.73 19.12 -9.34
C TYR A 161 -15.42 19.16 -10.70
N GLN A 162 -16.61 19.77 -10.81
CA GLN A 162 -17.28 19.94 -12.11
C GLN A 162 -16.48 20.87 -13.01
N LYS A 163 -16.08 22.04 -12.49
CA LYS A 163 -15.23 23.01 -13.20
C LYS A 163 -13.86 22.39 -13.53
N ALA A 164 -13.27 21.68 -12.58
CA ALA A 164 -11.98 21.04 -12.78
C ALA A 164 -12.03 19.98 -13.89
N LEU A 165 -13.07 19.13 -13.93
CA LEU A 165 -13.26 18.13 -14.99
C LEU A 165 -13.39 18.77 -16.36
N GLU A 166 -14.18 19.85 -16.49
CA GLU A 166 -14.34 20.59 -17.74
C GLU A 166 -12.98 21.08 -18.26
N LEU A 167 -12.22 21.76 -17.39
CA LEU A 167 -10.94 22.35 -17.75
C LEU A 167 -9.89 21.27 -18.06
N PHE A 168 -9.75 20.24 -17.21
CA PHE A 168 -8.78 19.18 -17.44
C PHE A 168 -9.10 18.35 -18.70
N ARG A 169 -10.37 18.08 -19.01
CA ARG A 169 -10.74 17.39 -20.26
C ARG A 169 -10.40 18.22 -21.49
N ALA A 170 -10.68 19.52 -21.47
CA ALA A 170 -10.30 20.42 -22.56
C ALA A 170 -8.77 20.46 -22.74
N GLN A 171 -8.01 20.52 -21.65
CA GLN A 171 -6.55 20.51 -21.71
C GLN A 171 -5.98 19.16 -22.17
N ALA A 172 -6.53 18.04 -21.70
CA ALA A 172 -6.11 16.71 -22.13
C ALA A 172 -6.41 16.45 -23.62
N GLN A 173 -7.43 17.10 -24.19
CA GLN A 173 -7.68 17.06 -25.64
C GLN A 173 -6.65 17.86 -26.43
N ALA A 174 -6.25 19.03 -25.93
CA ALA A 174 -5.25 19.88 -26.58
C ALA A 174 -3.81 19.35 -26.43
N HIS A 175 -3.52 18.71 -25.30
CA HIS A 175 -2.20 18.22 -24.91
C HIS A 175 -2.31 16.79 -24.35
N PRO A 176 -2.48 15.77 -25.23
CA PRO A 176 -2.82 14.41 -24.82
C PRO A 176 -1.75 13.67 -24.01
N ASP A 177 -0.50 14.13 -24.08
CA ASP A 177 0.64 13.52 -23.40
C ASP A 177 1.19 14.41 -22.26
N ASP A 178 0.50 15.50 -21.90
CA ASP A 178 0.94 16.37 -20.80
C ASP A 178 0.67 15.68 -19.44
N SER A 179 1.75 15.21 -18.80
CA SER A 179 1.68 14.45 -17.55
C SER A 179 0.92 15.19 -16.44
N ARG A 180 1.17 16.51 -16.28
CA ARG A 180 0.51 17.36 -15.28
C ARG A 180 -1.01 17.39 -15.50
N THR A 181 -1.45 17.61 -16.74
CA THR A 181 -2.87 17.60 -17.10
C THR A 181 -3.51 16.23 -16.89
N LEU A 182 -2.88 15.16 -17.36
CA LEU A 182 -3.39 13.79 -17.21
C LEU A 182 -3.54 13.41 -15.73
N ARG A 183 -2.53 13.70 -14.92
CA ARG A 183 -2.55 13.51 -13.47
C ARG A 183 -3.71 14.26 -12.83
N GLY A 184 -3.88 15.55 -13.14
CA GLY A 184 -4.98 16.38 -12.63
C GLY A 184 -6.35 15.83 -13.03
N LEU A 185 -6.51 15.36 -14.27
CA LEU A 185 -7.72 14.74 -14.76
C LEU A 185 -8.06 13.45 -13.99
N ALA A 186 -7.08 12.54 -13.81
CA ALA A 186 -7.28 11.30 -13.07
C ALA A 186 -7.70 11.55 -11.62
N LEU A 187 -7.02 12.48 -10.93
CA LEU A 187 -7.36 12.88 -9.56
C LEU A 187 -8.77 13.45 -9.48
N THR A 188 -9.17 14.27 -10.45
CA THR A 188 -10.50 14.90 -10.46
C THR A 188 -11.61 13.89 -10.75
N ILE A 189 -11.39 12.93 -11.68
CA ILE A 189 -12.31 11.82 -11.92
C ILE A 189 -12.51 11.03 -10.63
N LEU A 190 -11.42 10.71 -9.92
CA LEU A 190 -11.49 9.98 -8.66
C LEU A 190 -12.28 10.74 -7.58
N ALA A 191 -11.98 12.03 -7.40
CA ALA A 191 -12.58 12.87 -6.37
C ALA A 191 -14.06 13.20 -6.63
N SER A 192 -14.46 13.32 -7.89
CA SER A 192 -15.85 13.52 -8.30
C SER A 192 -16.73 12.26 -8.22
N GLY A 193 -16.14 11.10 -7.87
CA GLY A 193 -16.84 9.82 -7.86
C GLY A 193 -17.06 9.22 -9.24
N GLY A 194 -16.25 9.60 -10.24
CA GLY A 194 -16.26 9.03 -11.58
C GLY A 194 -15.69 7.61 -11.63
N GLU A 195 -15.61 7.07 -12.84
CA GLU A 195 -15.19 5.70 -13.10
C GLU A 195 -13.73 5.46 -12.72
N VAL A 196 -13.48 4.60 -11.73
CA VAL A 196 -12.12 4.33 -11.21
C VAL A 196 -11.21 3.72 -12.26
N LYS A 197 -11.77 2.96 -13.22
CA LYS A 197 -11.01 2.42 -14.35
C LYS A 197 -10.51 3.52 -15.28
N GLU A 198 -11.36 4.50 -15.59
CA GLU A 198 -10.96 5.66 -16.40
C GLU A 198 -9.84 6.45 -15.70
N ALA A 199 -10.00 6.70 -14.40
CA ALA A 199 -8.96 7.36 -13.59
C ALA A 199 -7.63 6.59 -13.62
N ARG A 200 -7.67 5.25 -13.56
CA ARG A 200 -6.47 4.40 -13.68
C ARG A 200 -5.80 4.55 -15.03
N ASP A 201 -6.55 4.37 -16.12
CA ASP A 201 -6.00 4.45 -17.47
C ASP A 201 -5.32 5.81 -17.73
N ILE A 202 -5.88 6.89 -17.18
CA ILE A 202 -5.33 8.25 -17.31
C ILE A 202 -4.11 8.45 -16.39
N ALA A 203 -4.16 7.98 -15.14
CA ALA A 203 -3.04 8.09 -14.21
C ALA A 203 -1.82 7.27 -14.70
N GLU A 204 -2.05 6.08 -15.28
CA GLU A 204 -0.98 5.27 -15.87
C GLU A 204 -0.33 5.98 -17.07
N LYS A 205 -1.12 6.72 -17.87
CA LYS A 205 -0.55 7.56 -18.94
C LYS A 205 0.28 8.72 -18.38
N ALA A 206 -0.18 9.37 -17.30
CA ALA A 206 0.57 10.44 -16.65
C ALA A 206 1.95 9.96 -16.16
N ALA A 207 2.00 8.80 -15.49
CA ALA A 207 3.24 8.20 -15.01
C ALA A 207 4.14 7.71 -16.15
N LYS A 208 3.57 7.24 -17.28
CA LYS A 208 4.36 6.89 -18.48
C LYS A 208 4.97 8.12 -19.15
N ALA A 209 4.24 9.24 -19.17
CA ALA A 209 4.71 10.49 -19.76
C ALA A 209 5.85 11.13 -18.94
N ASP A 210 5.83 10.94 -17.62
CA ASP A 210 6.92 11.35 -16.73
C ASP A 210 7.17 10.31 -15.62
N PRO A 211 8.00 9.29 -15.88
CA PRO A 211 8.30 8.21 -14.92
C PRO A 211 9.10 8.66 -13.69
N GLY A 212 9.61 9.90 -13.67
CA GLY A 212 10.27 10.48 -12.51
C GLY A 212 9.34 11.28 -11.61
N SER A 213 8.07 11.47 -12.01
CA SER A 213 7.15 12.38 -11.34
C SER A 213 6.59 11.78 -10.07
N VAL A 214 7.04 12.30 -8.91
CA VAL A 214 6.44 12.00 -7.60
C VAL A 214 4.92 12.18 -7.63
N ALA A 215 4.45 13.27 -8.26
CA ALA A 215 3.05 13.61 -8.30
C ALA A 215 2.22 12.68 -9.22
N ALA A 216 2.80 12.17 -10.32
CA ALA A 216 2.09 11.19 -11.17
C ALA A 216 1.93 9.85 -10.45
N HIS A 217 2.99 9.38 -9.77
CA HIS A 217 2.93 8.17 -8.96
C HIS A 217 2.00 8.33 -7.75
N GLU A 218 1.98 9.49 -7.08
CA GLU A 218 0.99 9.78 -6.04
C GLU A 218 -0.45 9.65 -6.54
N ALA A 219 -0.76 10.14 -7.75
CA ALA A 219 -2.09 10.01 -8.32
C ALA A 219 -2.45 8.53 -8.57
N LEU A 220 -1.51 7.72 -9.03
CA LEU A 220 -1.70 6.26 -9.14
C LEU A 220 -1.94 5.60 -7.78
N VAL A 221 -1.20 5.98 -6.74
CA VAL A 221 -1.43 5.48 -5.37
C VAL A 221 -2.87 5.75 -4.94
N ARG A 222 -3.38 6.97 -5.14
CA ARG A 222 -4.78 7.32 -4.81
C ARG A 222 -5.79 6.47 -5.58
N VAL A 223 -5.56 6.24 -6.87
CA VAL A 223 -6.41 5.36 -7.68
C VAL A 223 -6.37 3.93 -7.17
N CYS A 224 -5.17 3.38 -6.90
CA CYS A 224 -5.01 2.01 -6.44
C CYS A 224 -5.57 1.79 -5.03
N LEU A 225 -5.50 2.80 -4.15
CA LEU A 225 -6.20 2.80 -2.87
C LEU A 225 -7.72 2.67 -3.05
N LYS A 226 -8.30 3.41 -4.01
CA LYS A 226 -9.74 3.32 -4.33
C LYS A 226 -10.11 1.94 -4.88
N GLN A 227 -9.24 1.33 -5.68
CA GLN A 227 -9.42 -0.02 -6.23
C GLN A 227 -9.17 -1.13 -5.20
N LYS A 228 -8.54 -0.82 -4.06
CA LYS A 228 -8.05 -1.79 -3.07
C LYS A 228 -7.02 -2.77 -3.67
N ASP A 229 -6.24 -2.29 -4.64
CA ASP A 229 -5.16 -3.06 -5.27
C ASP A 229 -3.88 -2.88 -4.43
N SER A 230 -3.70 -3.72 -3.41
CA SER A 230 -2.60 -3.60 -2.45
C SER A 230 -1.23 -3.59 -3.11
N LYS A 231 -1.03 -4.45 -4.12
CA LYS A 231 0.24 -4.53 -4.83
C LYS A 231 0.52 -3.23 -5.58
N CYS A 232 -0.45 -2.71 -6.33
CA CYS A 232 -0.29 -1.42 -7.01
C CYS A 232 -0.01 -0.29 -6.02
N VAL A 233 -0.75 -0.22 -4.90
CA VAL A 233 -0.54 0.82 -3.88
C VAL A 233 0.92 0.86 -3.40
N LEU A 234 1.50 -0.31 -3.11
CA LEU A 234 2.87 -0.41 -2.61
C LEU A 234 3.89 -0.11 -3.71
N ASP A 235 3.72 -0.69 -4.90
CA ASP A 235 4.63 -0.49 -6.03
C ASP A 235 4.71 1.00 -6.42
N GLU A 236 3.56 1.69 -6.48
CA GLU A 236 3.49 3.10 -6.85
C GLU A 236 3.89 4.05 -5.71
N TRP A 237 3.67 3.65 -4.46
CA TRP A 237 4.20 4.40 -3.31
C TRP A 237 5.72 4.39 -3.30
N GLU A 238 6.34 3.26 -3.62
CA GLU A 238 7.79 3.14 -3.75
C GLU A 238 8.30 3.96 -4.94
N ASN A 239 7.61 3.97 -6.08
CA ASN A 239 7.96 4.86 -7.19
C ASN A 239 7.88 6.35 -6.78
N ALA A 240 6.88 6.75 -6.00
CA ALA A 240 6.72 8.13 -5.54
C ALA A 240 7.76 8.55 -4.48
N THR A 241 8.28 7.62 -3.68
CA THR A 241 9.13 7.93 -2.51
C THR A 241 10.60 7.52 -2.67
N LEU A 242 10.89 6.52 -3.51
CA LEU A 242 12.23 6.00 -3.78
C LEU A 242 12.65 6.24 -5.24
N GLY A 243 11.73 6.11 -6.19
CA GLY A 243 11.95 6.31 -7.62
C GLY A 243 11.78 5.06 -8.47
N GLU A 244 12.00 5.19 -9.78
CA GLU A 244 11.75 4.15 -10.78
C GLU A 244 12.58 2.89 -10.48
N ARG A 245 11.96 1.72 -10.62
CA ARG A 245 12.58 0.43 -10.32
C ARG A 245 12.52 -0.55 -11.49
N SER A 246 13.53 -1.41 -11.55
CA SER A 246 13.56 -2.60 -12.38
C SER A 246 14.08 -3.77 -11.56
N GLU A 247 13.38 -4.89 -11.57
CA GLU A 247 13.77 -6.12 -10.85
C GLU A 247 14.05 -5.86 -9.34
N GLY A 248 13.26 -5.00 -8.71
CA GLY A 248 13.39 -4.65 -7.29
C GLY A 248 14.54 -3.71 -6.95
N LYS A 249 15.26 -3.17 -7.94
CA LYS A 249 16.33 -2.18 -7.75
C LYS A 249 15.90 -0.82 -8.25
N VAL A 250 16.21 0.23 -7.49
CA VAL A 250 16.02 1.63 -7.93
C VAL A 250 17.02 1.92 -9.05
N ILE A 251 16.50 2.25 -10.22
CA ILE A 251 17.29 2.61 -11.42
C ILE A 251 17.32 4.13 -11.65
N ARG A 252 16.32 4.86 -11.15
CA ARG A 252 16.28 6.33 -11.16
C ARG A 252 15.69 6.81 -9.84
N PRO A 253 16.50 7.31 -8.89
CA PRO A 253 15.99 7.77 -7.62
C PRO A 253 15.13 9.02 -7.78
N VAL A 254 14.13 9.16 -6.91
CA VAL A 254 13.36 10.41 -6.78
C VAL A 254 14.29 11.53 -6.30
N ASP A 255 14.11 12.72 -6.85
CA ASP A 255 14.76 13.93 -6.32
C ASP A 255 14.19 14.24 -4.93
N GLU A 256 15.06 14.23 -3.91
CA GLU A 256 14.67 14.48 -2.53
C GLU A 256 13.95 15.82 -2.36
N LYS A 257 14.32 16.84 -3.14
CA LYS A 257 13.64 18.13 -3.15
C LYS A 257 12.19 18.03 -3.60
N GLN A 258 11.93 17.23 -4.64
CA GLN A 258 10.56 16.98 -5.11
C GLN A 258 9.73 16.25 -4.06
N LYS A 259 10.32 15.25 -3.40
CA LYS A 259 9.66 14.50 -2.32
C LYS A 259 9.31 15.40 -1.14
N ILE A 260 10.23 16.27 -0.74
CA ILE A 260 10.00 17.26 0.33
C ILE A 260 8.91 18.26 -0.07
N ALA A 261 8.96 18.78 -1.30
CA ALA A 261 7.95 19.72 -1.82
C ALA A 261 6.54 19.11 -1.81
N ARG A 262 6.41 17.83 -2.18
CA ARG A 262 5.15 17.06 -2.19
C ARG A 262 4.77 16.44 -0.85
N SER A 263 5.49 16.74 0.23
CA SER A 263 5.27 16.10 1.53
C SER A 263 3.86 16.31 2.09
N PHE A 264 3.25 17.46 1.81
CA PHE A 264 1.88 17.75 2.21
C PHE A 264 0.89 16.77 1.57
N GLU A 265 0.96 16.57 0.25
CA GLU A 265 0.06 15.65 -0.45
C GLU A 265 0.35 14.18 -0.13
N LEU A 266 1.63 13.79 0.02
CA LEU A 266 2.00 12.43 0.41
C LEU A 266 1.53 12.08 1.83
N ALA A 267 1.58 13.03 2.77
CA ALA A 267 1.11 12.83 4.13
C ALA A 267 -0.39 12.50 4.20
N GLN A 268 -1.20 13.01 3.26
CA GLN A 268 -2.65 12.73 3.22
C GLN A 268 -2.99 11.26 2.95
N ILE A 269 -2.08 10.50 2.33
CA ILE A 269 -2.31 9.11 1.93
C ILE A 269 -1.41 8.12 2.67
N GLN A 270 -0.39 8.60 3.40
CA GLN A 270 0.60 7.77 4.08
C GLN A 270 -0.01 6.73 5.03
N ASP A 271 -0.97 7.12 5.86
CA ASP A 271 -1.60 6.19 6.82
C ASP A 271 -2.39 5.09 6.12
N GLN A 272 -3.05 5.42 5.00
CA GLN A 272 -3.78 4.44 4.20
C GLN A 272 -2.82 3.43 3.55
N VAL A 273 -1.68 3.92 3.02
CA VAL A 273 -0.62 3.07 2.46
C VAL A 273 -0.02 2.17 3.53
N LYS A 274 0.25 2.70 4.73
CA LYS A 274 0.76 1.91 5.87
C LYS A 274 -0.19 0.78 6.23
N ALA A 275 -1.49 1.06 6.33
CA ALA A 275 -2.50 0.04 6.61
C ALA A 275 -2.62 -1.00 5.48
N VAL A 276 -2.38 -0.61 4.22
CA VAL A 276 -2.29 -1.57 3.10
C VAL A 276 -1.04 -2.44 3.23
N HIS A 277 0.13 -1.85 3.53
CA HIS A 277 1.38 -2.59 3.72
C HIS A 277 1.25 -3.65 4.82
N GLU A 278 0.74 -3.28 5.99
CA GLU A 278 0.55 -4.20 7.12
C GLU A 278 -0.36 -5.38 6.77
N ARG A 279 -1.47 -5.13 6.07
CA ARG A 279 -2.39 -6.19 5.62
C ARG A 279 -1.75 -7.09 4.56
N TYR A 280 -1.10 -6.49 3.56
CA TYR A 280 -0.48 -7.23 2.46
C TYR A 280 0.65 -8.13 2.96
N SER A 281 1.51 -7.64 3.85
CA SER A 281 2.59 -8.43 4.45
C SER A 281 2.02 -9.61 5.25
N ALA A 282 0.95 -9.39 6.03
CA ALA A 282 0.31 -10.48 6.77
C ALA A 282 -0.39 -11.53 5.87
N GLU A 283 -0.87 -11.13 4.70
CA GLU A 283 -1.42 -12.05 3.69
C GLU A 283 -0.32 -12.90 3.05
N VAL A 284 0.78 -12.27 2.63
CA VAL A 284 1.96 -12.96 2.07
C VAL A 284 2.53 -13.97 3.07
N GLU A 285 2.72 -13.58 4.33
CA GLU A 285 3.20 -14.49 5.38
C GLU A 285 2.29 -15.70 5.57
N LYS A 286 0.96 -15.51 5.53
CA LYS A 286 -0.01 -16.61 5.63
C LYS A 286 0.05 -17.54 4.43
N GLU A 287 0.20 -17.00 3.22
CA GLU A 287 0.34 -17.81 2.01
C GLU A 287 1.64 -18.62 2.02
N GLU A 288 2.75 -18.02 2.44
CA GLU A 288 4.03 -18.71 2.61
C GLU A 288 3.95 -19.83 3.65
N GLN A 289 3.34 -19.55 4.81
CA GLN A 289 3.12 -20.55 5.86
C GLN A 289 2.23 -21.71 5.36
N ALA A 290 1.15 -21.40 4.64
CA ALA A 290 0.27 -22.41 4.07
C ALA A 290 0.99 -23.26 3.01
N ALA A 291 1.84 -22.65 2.19
CA ALA A 291 2.67 -23.35 1.22
C ALA A 291 3.70 -24.26 1.90
N GLN A 292 4.36 -23.78 2.95
CA GLN A 292 5.30 -24.58 3.75
C GLN A 292 4.63 -25.75 4.44
N GLU A 293 3.47 -25.55 5.07
CA GLU A 293 2.73 -26.64 5.73
C GLU A 293 2.22 -27.66 4.70
N LYS A 294 1.85 -27.22 3.49
CA LYS A 294 1.50 -28.14 2.41
C LYS A 294 2.68 -29.03 2.02
N VAL A 295 3.87 -28.44 1.83
CA VAL A 295 5.10 -29.18 1.53
C VAL A 295 5.46 -30.13 2.68
N ALA A 296 5.38 -29.66 3.92
CA ALA A 296 5.63 -30.47 5.11
C ALA A 296 4.62 -31.63 5.23
N GLY A 297 3.33 -31.37 4.95
CA GLY A 297 2.28 -32.38 4.93
C GLY A 297 2.50 -33.44 3.85
N GLU A 298 2.94 -33.06 2.65
CA GLU A 298 3.32 -34.00 1.59
C GLU A 298 4.56 -34.82 1.97
N ALA A 299 5.57 -34.20 2.60
CA ALA A 299 6.74 -34.90 3.11
C ALA A 299 6.37 -35.92 4.21
N ARG A 300 5.49 -35.55 5.16
CA ARG A 300 4.96 -36.47 6.19
C ARG A 300 4.22 -37.65 5.57
N LYS A 301 3.37 -37.43 4.56
CA LYS A 301 2.67 -38.50 3.83
C LYS A 301 3.63 -39.45 3.08
N ARG A 302 4.73 -38.94 2.54
CA ARG A 302 5.77 -39.78 1.91
C ARG A 302 6.55 -40.60 2.95
N ALA A 303 6.83 -40.03 4.11
CA ALA A 303 7.56 -40.70 5.19
C ALA A 303 6.72 -41.79 5.88
N ASP A 304 5.40 -41.62 5.96
CA ASP A 304 4.46 -42.57 6.56
C ASP A 304 3.19 -42.72 5.69
N PRO A 305 3.27 -43.50 4.58
CA PRO A 305 2.17 -43.66 3.64
C PRO A 305 0.94 -44.35 4.24
N THR A 306 1.10 -45.03 5.38
CA THR A 306 0.04 -45.73 6.12
C THR A 306 -0.63 -44.89 7.20
N GLY A 307 -0.09 -43.71 7.51
CA GLY A 307 -0.57 -42.86 8.62
C GLY A 307 -0.38 -43.50 10.00
N CYS A 308 0.58 -44.42 10.15
CA CYS A 308 0.85 -45.08 11.42
C CYS A 308 1.32 -44.11 12.52
N GLY A 309 2.13 -43.10 12.18
CA GLY A 309 2.60 -42.05 13.08
C GLY A 309 1.50 -41.14 13.62
N ALA A 310 0.35 -41.03 12.93
CA ALA A 310 -0.81 -40.28 13.40
C ALA A 310 -1.67 -41.04 14.42
N LYS A 311 -1.46 -42.35 14.60
CA LYS A 311 -2.17 -43.15 15.62
C LYS A 311 -1.67 -42.80 17.03
N PRO A 312 -2.50 -42.91 18.08
CA PRO A 312 -2.05 -42.70 19.46
C PRO A 312 -0.82 -43.56 19.81
N GLU A 313 0.04 -43.06 20.70
CA GLU A 313 1.17 -43.85 21.19
C GLU A 313 0.71 -45.12 21.90
N GLY A 314 1.37 -46.24 21.61
CA GLY A 314 1.06 -47.54 22.19
C GLY A 314 0.91 -48.67 21.16
N ASP A 315 0.13 -49.67 21.52
CA ASP A 315 0.04 -50.95 20.79
C ASP A 315 -0.50 -50.78 19.36
N GLU A 316 -1.44 -49.84 19.16
CA GLU A 316 -2.07 -49.62 17.86
C GLU A 316 -1.09 -49.01 16.83
N ARG A 317 -0.30 -48.01 17.24
CA ARG A 317 0.78 -47.43 16.42
C ARG A 317 1.85 -48.49 16.13
N THR A 318 2.23 -49.28 17.12
CA THR A 318 3.23 -50.35 16.99
C THR A 318 2.78 -51.43 16.00
N ILE A 319 1.56 -51.95 16.13
CA ILE A 319 1.00 -52.94 15.20
C ILE A 319 0.91 -52.38 13.78
N CYS A 320 0.55 -51.11 13.62
CA CYS A 320 0.43 -50.47 12.30
C CYS A 320 1.75 -50.52 11.51
N PHE A 321 2.86 -50.11 12.13
CA PHE A 321 4.17 -50.14 11.47
C PHE A 321 4.61 -51.56 11.09
N VAL A 322 4.43 -52.54 11.98
CA VAL A 322 4.81 -53.93 11.71
C VAL A 322 3.95 -54.54 10.60
N LYS A 323 2.64 -54.30 10.62
CA LYS A 323 1.72 -54.75 9.57
C LYS A 323 2.05 -54.13 8.22
N TYR A 324 2.48 -52.87 8.19
CA TYR A 324 2.90 -52.23 6.95
C TYR A 324 4.08 -52.98 6.31
N CYS A 325 5.11 -53.31 7.08
CA CYS A 325 6.29 -53.99 6.56
C CYS A 325 6.08 -55.49 6.28
N PHE A 326 5.29 -56.18 7.11
CA PHE A 326 5.24 -57.65 7.12
C PHE A 326 3.84 -58.24 6.94
N GLY A 327 2.77 -57.45 6.87
CA GLY A 327 1.39 -57.95 6.80
C GLY A 327 1.10 -58.79 5.55
N GLN A 328 1.48 -58.27 4.38
CA GLN A 328 1.38 -59.01 3.12
C GLN A 328 2.32 -60.23 3.13
N GLY A 329 3.54 -60.07 3.66
CA GLY A 329 4.53 -61.13 3.73
C GLY A 329 4.14 -62.30 4.63
N ALA A 330 3.55 -62.03 5.80
CA ALA A 330 3.01 -63.05 6.67
C ALA A 330 1.88 -63.85 6.00
N SER A 331 1.04 -63.17 5.21
CA SER A 331 -0.03 -63.82 4.44
C SER A 331 0.51 -64.69 3.29
N ALA A 332 1.56 -64.22 2.61
CA ALA A 332 2.23 -64.98 1.55
C ALA A 332 2.99 -66.20 2.10
N TYR A 333 3.72 -66.00 3.19
CA TYR A 333 4.43 -67.07 3.89
C TYR A 333 3.47 -68.15 4.39
N ALA A 334 2.33 -67.77 4.99
CA ALA A 334 1.30 -68.72 5.40
C ALA A 334 0.82 -69.59 4.22
N LYS A 335 0.61 -69.01 3.05
CA LYS A 335 0.25 -69.79 1.84
C LYS A 335 1.37 -70.75 1.41
N SER A 336 2.63 -70.31 1.47
CA SER A 336 3.78 -71.14 1.07
C SER A 336 4.01 -72.36 1.97
N LEU A 337 3.52 -72.33 3.21
CA LEU A 337 3.63 -73.47 4.13
C LEU A 337 2.83 -74.69 3.64
N LYS A 338 1.81 -74.47 2.80
CA LYS A 338 1.02 -75.56 2.20
C LYS A 338 1.89 -76.52 1.39
N ASP A 339 2.86 -75.98 0.65
CA ASP A 339 3.73 -76.78 -0.24
C ASP A 339 4.68 -77.68 0.56
N ILE A 340 4.94 -77.33 1.82
CA ILE A 340 5.85 -78.05 2.73
C ILE A 340 5.07 -79.04 3.61
N THR A 341 3.90 -78.64 4.09
CA THR A 341 3.16 -79.35 5.15
C THR A 341 1.91 -80.07 4.63
N GLY A 342 1.43 -79.74 3.43
CA GLY A 342 0.16 -80.20 2.88
C GLY A 342 -1.09 -79.54 3.51
N GLN A 343 -0.94 -78.58 4.44
CA GLN A 343 -2.05 -77.94 5.14
C GLN A 343 -2.23 -76.47 4.75
N ASP A 344 -3.47 -75.98 4.76
CA ASP A 344 -3.79 -74.57 4.49
C ASP A 344 -3.61 -73.72 5.75
N TYR A 345 -2.63 -72.81 5.74
CA TYR A 345 -2.38 -71.87 6.84
C TYR A 345 -2.91 -70.47 6.54
N THR A 346 -3.37 -69.78 7.59
CA THR A 346 -3.76 -68.37 7.55
C THR A 346 -3.10 -67.59 8.68
N ALA A 347 -2.71 -66.34 8.39
CA ALA A 347 -2.28 -65.38 9.40
C ALA A 347 -3.47 -64.87 10.21
N GLY A 348 -3.37 -64.91 11.53
CA GLY A 348 -4.42 -64.49 12.47
C GLY A 348 -4.28 -63.04 12.93
N GLU A 349 -4.92 -62.74 14.07
CA GLU A 349 -4.88 -61.40 14.66
C GLU A 349 -3.50 -61.06 15.24
N TRP A 350 -3.01 -59.88 14.90
CA TRP A 350 -1.75 -59.34 15.40
C TRP A 350 -1.93 -58.83 16.82
N LYS A 351 -1.00 -59.17 17.70
CA LYS A 351 -1.06 -58.77 19.12
C LYS A 351 0.28 -58.23 19.58
N VAL A 352 0.23 -57.24 20.47
CA VAL A 352 1.41 -56.80 21.22
C VAL A 352 1.44 -57.55 22.54
N SER A 353 2.61 -58.05 22.91
CA SER A 353 2.89 -58.57 24.23
C SER A 353 4.07 -57.83 24.83
N LYS A 354 4.00 -57.56 26.14
CA LYS A 354 5.11 -57.03 26.93
C LYS A 354 5.65 -58.20 27.74
N GLY A 355 6.70 -58.85 27.24
CA GLY A 355 7.36 -59.95 27.94
C GLY A 355 8.18 -59.47 29.15
N LYS A 356 9.16 -60.27 29.59
CA LYS A 356 10.15 -59.86 30.62
C LYS A 356 11.15 -58.78 30.14
N SER A 357 11.10 -58.44 28.85
CA SER A 357 11.88 -57.40 28.18
C SER A 357 11.11 -56.08 28.22
N SER A 358 11.81 -54.94 28.32
CA SER A 358 11.21 -53.60 28.23
C SER A 358 10.76 -53.23 26.81
N VAL A 359 11.07 -54.05 25.80
CA VAL A 359 10.73 -53.83 24.39
C VAL A 359 9.45 -54.61 24.02
N PRO A 360 8.43 -53.97 23.42
CA PRO A 360 7.21 -54.65 23.03
C PRO A 360 7.46 -55.65 21.90
N GLN A 361 6.80 -56.81 21.99
CA GLN A 361 6.85 -57.87 20.98
C GLN A 361 5.52 -57.93 20.23
N VAL A 362 5.59 -57.87 18.90
CA VAL A 362 4.43 -57.99 18.03
C VAL A 362 4.42 -59.38 17.39
N THR A 363 3.34 -60.11 17.60
CA THR A 363 3.18 -61.49 17.12
C THR A 363 1.99 -61.60 16.19
N VAL A 364 2.17 -62.33 15.07
CA VAL A 364 1.07 -62.83 14.24
C VAL A 364 1.07 -64.37 14.28
N PRO A 365 -0.02 -65.00 14.75
CA PRO A 365 -0.12 -66.44 14.73
C PRO A 365 -0.46 -66.94 13.33
N ILE A 366 0.32 -67.89 12.81
CA ILE A 366 0.04 -68.58 11.55
C ILE A 366 -0.44 -69.99 11.88
N ARG A 367 -1.65 -70.36 11.45
CA ARG A 367 -2.34 -71.59 11.89
C ARG A 367 -3.04 -72.29 10.73
N ALA A 368 -3.00 -73.63 10.74
CA ALA A 368 -3.86 -74.49 9.93
C ALA A 368 -5.08 -74.93 10.75
N GLY A 369 -6.20 -74.22 10.60
CA GLY A 369 -7.43 -74.49 11.36
C GLY A 369 -7.32 -74.28 12.89
N LYS A 370 -8.31 -74.76 13.66
CA LYS A 370 -8.43 -74.51 15.12
C LYS A 370 -7.42 -75.25 16.00
N LYS A 371 -6.69 -76.25 15.48
CA LYS A 371 -5.74 -77.08 16.24
C LYS A 371 -4.53 -77.46 15.39
N SER A 372 -3.71 -76.47 15.04
CA SER A 372 -2.39 -76.71 14.44
C SER A 372 -1.49 -77.45 15.43
N LEU A 373 -0.87 -78.56 15.00
CA LEU A 373 0.08 -79.35 15.81
C LEU A 373 1.47 -78.70 15.91
N GLN A 374 1.79 -77.75 15.01
CA GLN A 374 3.03 -76.95 15.04
C GLN A 374 2.69 -75.45 15.05
N PRO A 375 3.17 -74.68 16.03
CA PRO A 375 2.96 -73.23 16.08
C PRO A 375 3.98 -72.50 15.17
N HIS A 376 3.48 -71.79 14.16
CA HIS A 376 4.28 -70.90 13.29
C HIS A 376 4.11 -69.43 13.71
N ASP A 377 4.31 -69.13 14.99
CA ASP A 377 4.16 -67.75 15.50
C ASP A 377 5.31 -66.88 15.03
N ALA A 378 5.02 -65.96 14.11
CA ALA A 378 5.98 -64.96 13.68
C ALA A 378 5.93 -63.76 14.64
N THR A 379 7.04 -63.57 15.37
CA THR A 379 7.20 -62.50 16.37
C THR A 379 8.38 -61.58 16.05
N TRP A 380 8.18 -60.26 16.23
CA TRP A 380 9.20 -59.22 16.14
C TRP A 380 9.27 -58.40 17.43
N GLU A 381 10.47 -58.05 17.87
CA GLU A 381 10.69 -56.95 18.82
C GLU A 381 10.66 -55.63 18.08
N VAL A 382 9.89 -54.67 18.59
CA VAL A 382 9.60 -53.43 17.88
C VAL A 382 9.89 -52.23 18.76
N ASN A 383 10.69 -51.31 18.26
CA ASN A 383 10.93 -50.02 18.90
C ASN A 383 10.43 -48.91 17.98
N VAL A 384 9.43 -48.16 18.44
CA VAL A 384 8.83 -47.03 17.73
C VAL A 384 9.30 -45.74 18.39
N GLY A 385 10.47 -45.25 17.98
CA GLY A 385 11.04 -43.96 18.38
C GLY A 385 11.30 -43.05 17.17
N GLY A 386 12.37 -42.25 17.18
CA GLY A 386 12.76 -41.41 16.03
C GLY A 386 13.10 -42.20 14.75
N ARG A 387 13.35 -43.51 14.88
CA ARG A 387 13.41 -44.50 13.80
C ARG A 387 12.66 -45.75 14.26
N VAL A 388 11.92 -46.38 13.36
CA VAL A 388 11.25 -47.66 13.65
C VAL A 388 12.24 -48.81 13.44
N ASP A 389 12.52 -49.55 14.50
CA ASP A 389 13.34 -50.77 14.45
C ASP A 389 12.47 -52.00 14.70
N MET A 390 12.66 -53.04 13.89
CA MET A 390 11.86 -54.27 13.92
C MET A 390 12.80 -55.47 13.77
N LYS A 391 13.02 -56.18 14.88
CA LYS A 391 13.94 -57.32 14.94
C LYS A 391 13.16 -58.63 15.02
N PRO A 392 13.29 -59.57 14.07
CA PRO A 392 12.62 -60.87 14.18
C PRO A 392 13.20 -61.67 15.35
N THR A 393 12.33 -62.29 16.16
CA THR A 393 12.72 -63.12 17.31
C THR A 393 12.41 -64.61 17.14
N THR A 394 11.75 -64.96 16.03
CA THR A 394 11.33 -66.33 15.68
C THR A 394 11.81 -66.67 14.28
N ILE A 395 11.95 -67.98 13.99
CA ILE A 395 12.39 -68.45 12.67
C ILE A 395 11.41 -68.01 11.58
N ASP A 396 10.10 -68.11 11.83
CA ASP A 396 9.07 -67.68 10.88
C ASP A 396 9.13 -66.16 10.62
N ALA A 397 9.29 -65.33 11.67
CA ALA A 397 9.47 -63.89 11.49
C ALA A 397 10.75 -63.56 10.72
N ASN A 398 11.84 -64.29 10.95
CA ASN A 398 13.08 -64.10 10.22
C ASN A 398 12.90 -64.42 8.72
N ASN A 399 12.23 -65.53 8.39
CA ASN A 399 11.92 -65.89 7.02
C ASN A 399 11.05 -64.83 6.33
N ILE A 400 10.00 -64.34 7.00
CA ILE A 400 9.16 -63.24 6.49
C ILE A 400 10.00 -61.97 6.28
N THR A 401 10.90 -61.65 7.21
CA THR A 401 11.76 -60.46 7.15
C THR A 401 12.79 -60.52 6.02
N LEU A 402 13.29 -61.71 5.70
CA LEU A 402 14.27 -61.92 4.64
C LEU A 402 13.64 -61.95 3.25
N HIS A 403 12.49 -62.60 3.10
CA HIS A 403 11.93 -62.92 1.78
C HIS A 403 10.68 -62.12 1.40
N TYR A 404 10.02 -61.48 2.36
CA TYR A 404 8.70 -60.87 2.16
C TYR A 404 8.53 -59.49 2.82
N ASN A 405 9.63 -58.78 3.09
CA ASN A 405 9.61 -57.47 3.75
C ASN A 405 9.35 -56.33 2.74
N ALA A 406 8.18 -55.70 2.84
CA ALA A 406 7.79 -54.57 1.98
C ALA A 406 8.59 -53.28 2.25
N CYS A 407 9.22 -53.19 3.42
CA CYS A 407 10.07 -52.06 3.84
C CYS A 407 11.55 -52.23 3.48
N LYS A 408 11.97 -53.39 2.94
CA LYS A 408 13.26 -53.58 2.26
C LYS A 408 13.08 -53.32 0.77
N LYS A 409 13.15 -52.05 0.36
CA LYS A 409 13.42 -51.67 -1.03
C LYS A 409 14.63 -50.76 -1.06
#